data_AF-A0A6A1WPC0-F1
#
_entry.id   AF-A0A6A1WPC0-F1
#
_cell.length_a   1.000
_cell.length_b   1.000
_cell.length_c   1.000
_cell.angle_alpha   90.00
_cell.angle_beta   90.00
_cell.angle_gamma   90.00
#
_symmetry.space_group_name_H-M   'P 1'
#
loop_
_entity.id
_entity.type
_entity.pdbx_description
1 polymer ?
#
loop_
_entity_poly.entity_id
_entity_poly.type
_entity_poly.pdbx_seq_one_letter_code
_entity_poly.pdbx_strand_id
1 'polypeptide(L)'
;METPDFSKAQNLEMIDLEGCKSLTKVHPSIGGLKRLKQLDLSFCKNLRELPDKISLESLEDFILSGCSRLEKFPDIVGNMTSLGLLYLDGTGIREVPPSFRNLSVLPYCLSETAKSF
;
A
#
# COMPACT_ATOMS: atom_id res chain seq x y z
N MET A 1 -13.98 -5.98 8.24
CA MET A 1 -14.63 -5.88 6.91
C MET A 1 -13.55 -5.87 5.85
N GLU A 2 -13.87 -6.28 4.64
CA GLU A 2 -12.98 -6.21 3.47
C GLU A 2 -13.45 -5.10 2.54
N THR A 3 -12.55 -4.51 1.75
CA THR A 3 -12.97 -3.60 0.67
C THR A 3 -13.80 -4.35 -0.39
N PRO A 4 -14.62 -3.66 -1.21
CA PRO A 4 -15.34 -4.33 -2.29
C PRO A 4 -14.41 -4.84 -3.40
N ASP A 5 -14.96 -5.63 -4.30
CA ASP A 5 -14.30 -5.99 -5.56
C ASP A 5 -14.26 -4.77 -6.51
N PHE A 6 -13.04 -4.42 -6.95
CA PHE A 6 -12.76 -3.33 -7.87
C PHE A 6 -12.43 -3.83 -9.29
N SER A 7 -12.63 -5.12 -9.60
CA SER A 7 -12.35 -5.70 -10.92
C SER A 7 -13.03 -4.94 -12.08
N LYS A 8 -14.17 -4.29 -11.82
CA LYS A 8 -14.91 -3.48 -12.80
C LYS A 8 -14.56 -1.99 -12.78
N ALA A 9 -13.75 -1.53 -11.84
CA ALA A 9 -13.45 -0.12 -11.60
C ALA A 9 -12.06 0.27 -12.14
N GLN A 10 -11.74 -0.14 -13.36
CA GLN A 10 -10.39 0.00 -13.97
C GLN A 10 -9.96 1.45 -14.26
N ASN A 11 -10.87 2.41 -14.12
CA ASN A 11 -10.60 3.85 -14.30
C ASN A 11 -10.41 4.59 -12.99
N LEU A 12 -10.40 3.91 -11.83
CA LEU A 12 -10.14 4.57 -10.55
C LEU A 12 -8.74 5.16 -10.53
N GLU A 13 -8.66 6.42 -10.16
CA GLU A 13 -7.39 7.15 -9.95
C GLU A 13 -7.10 7.37 -8.47
N MET A 14 -8.11 7.36 -7.61
CA MET A 14 -7.97 7.60 -6.18
C MET A 14 -8.87 6.64 -5.39
N ILE A 15 -8.30 6.06 -4.33
CA ILE A 15 -9.03 5.35 -3.28
C ILE A 15 -8.59 5.96 -1.95
N ASP A 16 -9.55 6.54 -1.25
CA ASP A 16 -9.39 7.08 0.10
C ASP A 16 -10.25 6.26 1.06
N LEU A 17 -9.58 5.61 2.01
CA LEU A 17 -10.15 4.81 3.07
C LEU A 17 -9.57 5.22 4.43
N GLU A 18 -9.06 6.46 4.55
CA GLU A 18 -8.47 6.98 5.78
C GLU A 18 -9.39 6.71 6.98
N GLY A 19 -8.80 6.21 8.07
CA GLY A 19 -9.48 6.04 9.34
C GLY A 19 -10.58 4.97 9.34
N CYS A 20 -10.66 4.09 8.34
CA CYS A 20 -11.61 2.99 8.30
C CYS A 20 -11.34 1.94 9.40
N LYS A 21 -11.86 2.20 10.61
CA LYS A 21 -11.62 1.36 11.81
C LYS A 21 -12.13 -0.07 11.69
N SER A 22 -13.13 -0.32 10.85
CA SER A 22 -13.68 -1.66 10.64
C SER A 22 -12.91 -2.46 9.59
N LEU A 23 -12.06 -1.81 8.78
CA LEU A 23 -11.32 -2.46 7.71
C LEU A 23 -10.28 -3.41 8.28
N THR A 24 -10.30 -4.65 7.81
CA THR A 24 -9.39 -5.72 8.24
C THR A 24 -8.56 -6.28 7.09
N LYS A 25 -9.09 -6.20 5.86
CA LYS A 25 -8.47 -6.75 4.65
C LYS A 25 -8.74 -5.84 3.46
N VAL A 26 -7.81 -5.81 2.52
CA VAL A 26 -7.97 -5.15 1.21
C VAL A 26 -8.17 -6.23 0.14
N HIS A 27 -9.23 -6.10 -0.64
CA HIS A 27 -9.59 -7.06 -1.68
C HIS A 27 -8.51 -7.12 -2.77
N PRO A 28 -8.13 -8.32 -3.26
CA PRO A 28 -7.01 -8.49 -4.19
C PRO A 28 -7.10 -7.71 -5.50
N SER A 29 -8.32 -7.41 -5.96
CA SER A 29 -8.55 -6.63 -7.18
C SER A 29 -7.89 -5.25 -7.18
N ILE A 30 -7.65 -4.65 -6.01
CA ILE A 30 -6.94 -3.36 -5.91
C ILE A 30 -5.54 -3.48 -6.51
N GLY A 31 -4.84 -4.59 -6.26
CA GLY A 31 -3.45 -4.81 -6.67
C GLY A 31 -3.18 -4.76 -8.17
N GLY A 32 -4.22 -4.72 -9.00
CA GLY A 32 -4.12 -4.62 -10.46
C GLY A 32 -4.67 -3.33 -11.08
N LEU A 33 -5.08 -2.34 -10.29
CA LEU A 33 -5.66 -1.09 -10.79
C LEU A 33 -4.58 -0.20 -11.44
N LYS A 34 -4.44 -0.31 -12.76
CA LYS A 34 -3.35 0.34 -13.52
C LYS A 34 -3.39 1.86 -13.54
N ARG A 35 -4.55 2.47 -13.30
CA ARG A 35 -4.77 3.93 -13.29
C ARG A 35 -4.77 4.54 -11.89
N LEU A 36 -4.68 3.72 -10.85
CA LEU A 36 -4.69 4.20 -9.47
C LEU A 36 -3.41 4.99 -9.21
N LYS A 37 -3.57 6.27 -8.86
CA LYS A 37 -2.49 7.21 -8.50
C LYS A 37 -2.34 7.36 -7.00
N GLN A 38 -3.45 7.33 -6.27
CA GLN A 38 -3.44 7.48 -4.82
C GLN A 38 -4.21 6.35 -4.12
N LEU A 39 -3.57 5.74 -3.14
CA LEU A 39 -4.16 4.80 -2.22
C LEU A 39 -3.87 5.22 -0.78
N ASP A 40 -4.89 5.78 -0.12
CA ASP A 40 -4.82 6.14 1.29
C ASP A 40 -5.58 5.11 2.14
N LEU A 41 -4.83 4.42 3.00
CA LEU A 41 -5.32 3.47 4.00
C LEU A 41 -4.92 3.91 5.41
N SER A 42 -4.43 5.14 5.57
CA SER A 42 -3.89 5.65 6.82
C SER A 42 -4.90 5.53 7.97
N PHE A 43 -4.39 5.31 9.18
CA PHE A 43 -5.17 5.16 10.40
C PHE A 43 -6.22 4.03 10.38
N CYS A 44 -6.15 3.09 9.44
CA CYS A 44 -6.90 1.82 9.46
C CYS A 44 -6.32 0.86 10.51
N LYS A 45 -6.53 1.16 11.80
CA LYS A 45 -5.90 0.45 12.94
C LYS A 45 -6.17 -1.05 12.99
N ASN A 46 -7.22 -1.54 12.33
CA ASN A 46 -7.56 -2.96 12.28
C ASN A 46 -7.15 -3.65 10.98
N LEU A 47 -6.55 -2.94 10.03
CA LEU A 47 -6.05 -3.51 8.79
C LEU A 47 -4.92 -4.49 9.11
N ARG A 48 -5.04 -5.72 8.62
CA ARG A 48 -4.08 -6.80 8.84
C ARG A 48 -3.46 -7.31 7.55
N GLU A 49 -4.23 -7.29 6.47
CA GLU A 49 -3.88 -7.94 5.22
C GLU A 49 -4.08 -6.99 4.04
N LEU A 50 -3.01 -6.80 3.27
CA LEU A 50 -3.04 -6.29 1.90
C LEU A 50 -3.08 -7.49 0.94
N PRO A 51 -3.40 -7.30 -0.35
CA PRO A 51 -3.27 -8.36 -1.35
C PRO A 51 -1.84 -8.90 -1.38
N ASP A 52 -1.63 -10.22 -1.44
CA ASP A 52 -0.27 -10.80 -1.41
C ASP A 52 0.69 -10.21 -2.45
N LYS A 53 0.14 -9.80 -3.60
CA LYS A 53 0.89 -9.29 -4.75
C LYS A 53 0.24 -8.03 -5.29
N ILE A 54 1.05 -7.04 -5.62
CA ILE A 54 0.60 -5.77 -6.23
C ILE A 54 1.43 -5.41 -7.49
N SER A 55 0.77 -4.74 -8.43
CA SER A 55 1.33 -4.16 -9.65
C SER A 55 0.54 -2.91 -10.05
N LEU A 56 0.87 -1.80 -9.39
CA LEU A 56 0.17 -0.52 -9.49
C LEU A 56 1.03 0.50 -10.24
N GLU A 57 1.02 0.42 -11.57
CA GLU A 57 1.96 1.15 -12.46
C GLU A 57 1.87 2.67 -12.37
N SER A 58 0.67 3.21 -12.13
CA SER A 58 0.45 4.65 -12.00
C SER A 58 0.46 5.14 -10.55
N LEU A 59 0.70 4.29 -9.56
CA LEU A 59 0.60 4.69 -8.16
C LEU A 59 1.73 5.67 -7.83
N GLU A 60 1.35 6.86 -7.39
CA GLU A 60 2.22 7.96 -6.99
C GLU A 60 2.33 8.01 -5.47
N ASP A 61 1.18 7.86 -4.77
CA ASP A 61 1.06 7.99 -3.32
C ASP A 61 0.45 6.72 -2.70
N PHE A 62 1.21 6.07 -1.81
CA PHE A 62 0.74 4.94 -1.03
C PHE A 62 0.91 5.19 0.46
N ILE A 63 -0.20 5.43 1.16
CA ILE A 63 -0.21 5.87 2.55
C ILE A 63 -0.80 4.76 3.43
N LEU A 64 0.04 4.18 4.29
CA LEU A 64 -0.31 3.13 5.26
C LEU A 64 -0.08 3.56 6.71
N SER A 65 0.25 4.83 6.94
CA SER A 65 0.61 5.37 8.25
C SER A 65 -0.42 5.01 9.32
N GLY A 66 0.05 4.61 10.50
CA GLY A 66 -0.82 4.29 11.64
C GLY A 66 -1.66 3.00 11.49
N CYS A 67 -1.43 2.18 10.45
CA CYS A 67 -1.99 0.82 10.35
C CYS A 67 -1.24 -0.15 11.28
N SER A 68 -1.39 0.04 12.60
CA SER A 68 -0.57 -0.62 13.62
C SER A 68 -0.65 -2.15 13.68
N ARG A 69 -1.65 -2.75 13.02
CA ARG A 69 -1.85 -4.21 12.93
C ARG A 69 -1.42 -4.81 11.59
N LEU A 70 -0.95 -3.99 10.66
CA LEU A 70 -0.42 -4.44 9.39
C LEU A 70 1.03 -4.87 9.59
N GLU A 71 1.30 -6.17 9.52
CA GLU A 71 2.62 -6.74 9.83
C GLU A 71 3.46 -7.08 8.60
N LYS A 72 2.84 -7.09 7.41
CA LYS A 72 3.48 -7.48 6.15
C LYS A 72 3.14 -6.51 5.04
N PHE A 73 4.14 -6.16 4.26
CA PHE A 73 3.96 -5.45 3.00
C PHE A 73 3.86 -6.47 1.84
N PRO A 74 3.04 -6.23 0.81
CA PRO A 74 2.85 -7.16 -0.31
C PRO A 74 4.03 -7.24 -1.27
N ASP A 75 4.22 -8.40 -1.92
CA ASP A 75 5.23 -8.56 -2.96
C ASP A 75 4.90 -7.67 -4.16
N ILE A 76 5.93 -7.01 -4.70
CA ILE A 76 5.80 -6.19 -5.90
C ILE A 76 6.18 -7.07 -7.09
N VAL A 77 5.18 -7.51 -7.86
CA VAL A 77 5.35 -8.47 -8.98
C VAL A 77 5.31 -7.81 -10.36
N GLY A 78 5.09 -6.51 -10.41
CA GLY A 78 5.12 -5.74 -11.66
C GLY A 78 5.77 -4.38 -11.46
N ASN A 79 5.58 -3.48 -12.41
CA ASN A 79 6.20 -2.16 -12.36
C ASN A 79 5.42 -1.21 -11.43
N MET A 80 6.15 -0.46 -10.59
CA MET A 80 5.65 0.60 -9.71
C MET A 80 6.60 1.81 -9.75
N THR A 81 7.14 2.14 -10.92
CA THR A 81 8.11 3.23 -11.13
C THR A 81 7.56 4.63 -10.82
N SER A 82 6.23 4.81 -10.85
CA SER A 82 5.60 6.10 -10.57
C SER A 82 5.54 6.44 -9.08
N LEU A 83 5.85 5.48 -8.19
CA LEU A 83 5.71 5.65 -6.76
C LEU A 83 6.72 6.69 -6.24
N GLY A 84 6.20 7.85 -5.86
CA GLY A 84 6.96 8.95 -5.29
C GLY A 84 6.93 8.95 -3.78
N LEU A 85 5.75 8.68 -3.19
CA LEU A 85 5.51 8.71 -1.76
C LEU A 85 5.02 7.35 -1.25
N LEU A 86 5.71 6.84 -0.23
CA LEU A 86 5.33 5.63 0.49
C LEU A 86 5.47 5.89 1.99
N TYR A 87 4.35 5.89 2.72
CA TYR A 87 4.36 6.07 4.17
C TYR A 87 3.99 4.78 4.89
N LEU A 88 4.90 4.29 5.73
CA LEU A 88 4.77 3.05 6.52
C LEU A 88 4.91 3.29 8.03
N ASP A 89 5.00 4.55 8.48
CA ASP A 89 5.19 4.89 9.89
C ASP A 89 4.00 4.42 10.74
N GLY A 90 4.27 3.94 11.96
CA GLY A 90 3.20 3.43 12.83
C GLY A 90 2.49 2.18 12.31
N THR A 91 3.05 1.47 11.32
CA THR A 91 2.65 0.12 10.95
C THR A 91 3.35 -0.92 11.83
N GLY A 92 2.87 -2.17 11.80
CA GLY A 92 3.55 -3.32 12.40
C GLY A 92 4.56 -4.01 11.48
N ILE A 93 4.85 -3.43 10.30
CA ILE A 93 5.69 -4.03 9.27
C ILE A 93 7.13 -4.10 9.78
N ARG A 94 7.69 -5.32 9.79
CA ARG A 94 9.06 -5.58 10.25
C ARG A 94 10.05 -5.79 9.12
N GLU A 95 9.56 -6.20 7.95
CA GLU A 95 10.39 -6.50 6.78
C GLU A 95 9.63 -6.05 5.53
N VAL A 96 10.37 -5.54 4.55
CA VAL A 96 9.84 -5.24 3.22
C VAL A 96 10.33 -6.30 2.22
N PRO A 97 9.53 -6.69 1.23
CA PRO A 97 9.92 -7.73 0.29
C PRO A 97 11.12 -7.30 -0.57
N PRO A 98 11.96 -8.26 -1.04
CA PRO A 98 13.16 -7.96 -1.84
C PRO A 98 12.89 -7.12 -3.09
N SER A 99 11.66 -7.17 -3.61
CA SER A 99 11.19 -6.39 -4.74
C SER A 99 11.18 -4.87 -4.52
N PHE A 100 11.33 -4.39 -3.27
CA PHE A 100 11.47 -2.96 -2.95
C PHE A 100 12.65 -2.30 -3.65
N ARG A 101 13.70 -3.07 -3.96
CA ARG A 101 14.88 -2.58 -4.69
C ARG A 101 14.55 -2.00 -6.07
N ASN A 102 13.39 -2.34 -6.63
CA ASN A 102 12.94 -1.87 -7.93
C ASN A 102 12.09 -0.59 -7.85
N LEU A 103 11.78 -0.10 -6.64
CA LEU A 103 11.04 1.13 -6.46
C LEU A 103 11.97 2.34 -6.58
N SER A 104 11.52 3.37 -7.29
CA SER A 104 12.22 4.65 -7.42
C SER A 104 11.81 5.63 -6.30
N VAL A 105 11.65 5.15 -5.06
CA VAL A 105 11.19 5.99 -3.94
C VAL A 105 12.27 6.97 -3.51
N LEU A 106 11.87 8.22 -3.24
CA LEU A 106 12.79 9.24 -2.73
C LEU A 106 13.25 8.92 -1.28
N PRO A 107 14.50 9.25 -0.89
CA PRO A 107 15.11 8.85 0.39
C PRO A 107 14.41 9.33 1.68
N TYR A 108 13.38 10.18 1.58
CA TYR A 108 12.78 10.88 2.72
C TYR A 108 11.55 10.20 3.33
N CYS A 109 11.02 9.13 2.72
CA CYS A 109 9.76 8.51 3.13
C CYS A 109 9.89 7.13 3.80
N LEU A 110 11.11 6.60 3.92
CA LEU A 110 11.39 5.50 4.82
C LEU A 110 11.41 6.06 6.25
N SER A 111 10.30 5.91 6.99
CA SER A 111 10.31 6.12 8.44
C SER A 111 11.47 5.34 9.06
N GLU A 112 11.98 5.76 10.21
CA GLU A 112 13.22 5.23 10.84
C GLU A 112 13.32 3.70 10.94
N THR A 113 12.21 2.98 10.82
CA THR A 113 12.13 1.52 10.65
C THR A 113 12.83 0.96 9.40
N ALA A 114 13.09 1.73 8.35
CA ALA A 114 13.77 1.26 7.15
C ALA A 114 15.18 1.83 6.94
N LYS A 115 15.74 2.54 7.93
CA LYS A 115 17.18 2.90 7.97
C LYS A 115 18.08 1.73 8.43
N SER A 116 17.51 0.56 8.68
CA SER A 116 18.21 -0.65 9.14
C SER A 116 18.10 -1.84 8.17
N PHE A 117 17.79 -1.60 6.89
CA PHE A 117 17.84 -2.62 5.83
C PHE A 117 18.80 -2.26 4.70
#